data_AF-A0A442MH50-F1
#
_entry.id   AF-A0A442MH50-F1
#
_cell.length_a   1.000
_cell.length_b   1.000
_cell.length_c   1.000
_cell.angle_alpha   90.00
_cell.angle_beta   90.00
_cell.angle_gamma   90.00
#
_symmetry.space_group_name_H-M   'P 1'
#
loop_
_entity.id
_entity.type
_entity.pdbx_description
1 polymer ?
#
loop_
_entity_poly.entity_id
_entity_poly.type
_entity_poly.pdbx_seq_one_letter_code
_entity_poly.pdbx_strand_id
1 'polypeptide(L)'
;MRQIDRRPFVFALVIYLLAWLFGFPIGAQSAPLKEVECTLILDTASGETLYRDGVCDQRFSPASTFKVPLALIGYDSGILNDEHTPAWDYRPEFKAVKRDQKTVNPTIWEKDSVLWFSQEITRRLGNERFAGYISKFDYGNTDAAGNAGKNDGLTRSWVNSSLEISPVEQANFMRRLLAGELPVSDKAHTMTKAILPSFQAGGWTVQGKTGTTRLGDSADKSSVGWRSLGWFVGWANKDTRSIVFARLVIDTKRSDTPKGPQTRAMFLKQLPNLVR
;
A
#
# COMPACT_ATOMS: atom_id res chain seq x y z
N MET A 1 -74.21 -27.67 20.84
CA MET A 1 -73.05 -27.33 21.69
C MET A 1 -71.90 -28.27 21.37
N ARG A 2 -70.83 -27.78 20.72
CA ARG A 2 -69.55 -28.51 20.60
C ARG A 2 -68.48 -27.64 21.25
N GLN A 3 -67.90 -28.12 22.35
CA GLN A 3 -66.75 -27.51 23.01
C GLN A 3 -65.53 -27.64 22.11
N ILE A 4 -64.94 -26.52 21.72
CA ILE A 4 -63.63 -26.47 21.09
C ILE A 4 -62.60 -26.56 22.22
N ASP A 5 -61.86 -27.67 22.25
CA ASP A 5 -60.78 -27.90 23.20
C ASP A 5 -59.61 -26.96 22.88
N ARG A 6 -59.41 -25.95 23.73
CA ARG A 6 -58.40 -24.89 23.59
C ARG A 6 -56.99 -25.32 24.04
N ARG A 7 -56.83 -26.56 24.51
CA ARG A 7 -55.56 -27.07 25.05
C ARG A 7 -54.37 -27.09 24.08
N PRO A 8 -54.47 -27.38 22.77
CA PRO A 8 -53.28 -27.42 21.91
C PRO A 8 -52.74 -26.03 21.58
N PHE A 9 -53.57 -24.99 21.67
CA PHE A 9 -53.16 -23.60 21.36
C PHE A 9 -52.35 -22.95 22.49
N VAL A 10 -52.60 -23.33 23.75
CA VAL A 10 -51.88 -22.77 24.90
C VAL A 10 -50.45 -23.33 24.99
N PHE A 11 -50.25 -24.61 24.66
CA PHE A 11 -48.91 -25.22 24.69
C PHE A 11 -47.97 -24.68 23.59
N ALA A 12 -48.50 -24.37 22.39
CA ALA A 12 -47.69 -23.79 21.32
C ALA A 12 -47.20 -22.37 21.65
N LEU A 13 -48.00 -21.58 22.36
CA LEU A 13 -47.66 -20.21 22.74
C LEU A 13 -46.60 -20.13 23.85
N VAL A 14 -46.62 -21.09 24.78
CA VAL A 14 -45.66 -21.17 25.89
C VAL A 14 -44.26 -21.57 25.40
N ILE A 15 -44.15 -22.45 24.40
CA ILE A 15 -42.86 -22.82 23.79
C ILE A 15 -42.27 -21.64 22.99
N TYR A 16 -43.10 -20.86 22.31
CA TYR A 16 -42.67 -19.66 21.57
C TYR A 16 -42.17 -18.55 22.52
N LEU A 17 -42.80 -18.40 23.69
CA LEU A 17 -42.39 -17.45 24.74
C LEU A 17 -41.13 -17.91 25.50
N LEU A 18 -40.92 -19.22 25.69
CA LEU A 18 -39.70 -19.75 26.30
C LEU A 18 -38.46 -19.61 25.39
N ALA A 19 -38.63 -19.65 24.07
CA ALA A 19 -37.54 -19.37 23.13
C ALA A 19 -37.06 -17.90 23.17
N TRP A 20 -37.90 -16.97 23.65
CA TRP A 20 -37.53 -15.57 23.89
C TRP A 20 -36.88 -15.35 25.27
N LEU A 21 -37.19 -16.19 26.26
CA LEU A 21 -36.58 -16.13 27.60
C LEU A 21 -35.20 -16.81 27.68
N PHE A 22 -34.93 -17.77 26.79
CA PHE A 22 -33.59 -18.31 26.55
C PHE A 22 -32.98 -17.73 25.28
N GLY A 23 -33.05 -16.40 25.14
CA GLY A 23 -32.26 -15.68 24.16
C GLY A 23 -30.79 -16.01 24.36
N PHE A 24 -30.29 -17.02 23.65
CA PHE A 24 -28.87 -17.18 23.48
C PHE A 24 -28.38 -15.86 22.88
N PRO A 25 -27.50 -15.12 23.57
CA PRO A 25 -26.85 -14.00 22.94
C PRO A 25 -26.01 -14.64 21.82
N ILE A 26 -26.55 -14.66 20.60
CA ILE A 26 -25.73 -14.76 19.41
C ILE A 26 -25.02 -13.41 19.37
N GLY A 27 -24.03 -13.25 20.25
CA GLY A 27 -23.00 -12.25 20.04
C GLY A 27 -22.44 -12.60 18.67
N ALA A 28 -22.68 -11.73 17.69
CA ALA A 28 -21.98 -11.80 16.44
C ALA A 28 -20.50 -11.61 16.77
N GLN A 29 -19.79 -12.71 17.04
CA GLN A 29 -18.34 -12.71 17.04
C GLN A 29 -17.96 -12.41 15.61
N SER A 30 -17.62 -11.15 15.35
CA SER A 30 -16.99 -10.74 14.11
C SER A 30 -15.83 -11.69 13.84
N ALA A 31 -15.88 -12.42 12.72
CA ALA A 31 -14.81 -13.32 12.33
C ALA A 31 -13.47 -12.55 12.38
N PRO A 32 -12.39 -13.16 12.90
CA PRO A 32 -11.10 -12.49 13.00
C PRO A 32 -10.68 -12.01 11.60
N LEU A 33 -10.24 -10.75 11.51
CA LEU A 33 -9.79 -10.19 10.24
C LEU A 33 -8.63 -11.03 9.69
N LYS A 34 -8.81 -11.57 8.49
CA LYS A 34 -7.81 -12.45 7.87
C LYS A 34 -6.51 -11.68 7.62
N GLU A 35 -5.40 -12.24 8.11
CA GLU A 35 -4.05 -11.80 7.77
C GLU A 35 -3.81 -12.06 6.28
N VAL A 36 -3.10 -11.15 5.62
CA VAL A 36 -2.76 -11.27 4.20
C VAL A 36 -1.25 -11.07 4.06
N GLU A 37 -0.60 -12.05 3.47
CA GLU A 37 0.81 -11.96 3.12
C GLU A 37 1.00 -12.32 1.65
N CYS A 38 1.98 -11.68 1.02
CA CYS A 38 2.51 -12.09 -0.26
C CYS A 38 4.02 -11.84 -0.29
N THR A 39 4.74 -12.75 -0.93
CA THR A 39 6.08 -12.52 -1.47
C THR A 39 6.08 -12.97 -2.93
N LEU A 40 6.29 -12.04 -3.84
CA LEU A 40 6.44 -12.33 -5.27
C LEU A 40 7.81 -11.84 -5.73
N ILE A 41 8.51 -12.69 -6.47
CA ILE A 41 9.79 -12.38 -7.12
C ILE A 41 9.71 -12.85 -8.57
N LEU A 42 10.03 -11.94 -9.49
CA LEU A 42 10.12 -12.22 -10.91
C LEU A 42 11.55 -11.99 -11.38
N ASP A 43 11.98 -12.75 -12.39
CA ASP A 43 13.14 -12.38 -13.19
C ASP A 43 12.89 -11.04 -13.88
N THR A 44 13.86 -10.12 -13.83
CA THR A 44 13.68 -8.77 -14.37
C THR A 44 13.49 -8.79 -15.89
N ALA A 45 14.21 -9.64 -16.62
CA ALA A 45 14.23 -9.61 -18.08
C ALA A 45 13.08 -10.43 -18.68
N SER A 46 12.90 -11.67 -18.24
CA SER A 46 11.87 -12.56 -18.79
C SER A 46 10.49 -12.31 -18.17
N GLY A 47 10.43 -11.80 -16.93
CA GLY A 47 9.22 -11.77 -16.12
C GLY A 47 8.78 -13.13 -15.60
N GLU A 48 9.60 -14.17 -15.75
CA GLU A 48 9.35 -15.48 -15.17
C GLU A 48 9.20 -15.37 -13.65
N THR A 49 8.22 -16.09 -13.09
CA THR A 49 8.03 -16.13 -11.64
C THR A 49 9.07 -17.05 -11.01
N LEU A 50 10.04 -16.47 -10.31
CA LEU A 50 11.09 -17.19 -9.59
C LEU A 50 10.64 -17.65 -8.21
N TYR A 51 9.75 -16.87 -7.58
CA TYR A 51 9.18 -17.21 -6.28
C TYR A 51 7.81 -16.56 -6.11
N ARG A 52 6.85 -17.33 -5.57
CA ARG A 52 5.51 -16.83 -5.21
C ARG A 52 5.01 -17.56 -3.98
N ASP A 53 4.66 -16.81 -2.95
CA ASP A 53 4.03 -17.32 -1.73
C ASP A 53 2.96 -16.33 -1.25
N GLY A 54 1.82 -16.86 -0.78
CA GLY A 54 0.69 -16.09 -0.26
C GLY A 54 -0.29 -15.53 -1.32
N VAL A 55 -1.08 -14.54 -0.93
CA VAL A 55 -2.16 -13.94 -1.73
C VAL A 55 -1.64 -12.70 -2.45
N CYS A 56 -1.23 -12.87 -3.71
CA CYS A 56 -0.53 -11.85 -4.48
C CYS A 56 -1.39 -11.07 -5.49
N ASP A 57 -2.68 -11.40 -5.63
CA ASP A 57 -3.57 -10.82 -6.64
C ASP A 57 -4.60 -9.84 -6.05
N GLN A 58 -4.68 -9.75 -4.72
CA GLN A 58 -5.58 -8.83 -4.05
C GLN A 58 -4.98 -7.42 -4.00
N ARG A 59 -5.78 -6.42 -4.41
CA ARG A 59 -5.39 -5.01 -4.37
C ARG A 59 -5.56 -4.41 -2.97
N PHE A 60 -4.64 -3.52 -2.61
CA PHE A 60 -4.70 -2.71 -1.41
C PHE A 60 -4.07 -1.34 -1.66
N SER A 61 -4.30 -0.38 -0.76
CA SER A 61 -3.62 0.91 -0.79
C SER A 61 -2.09 0.76 -0.95
N PRO A 62 -1.45 1.43 -1.92
CA PRO A 62 0.01 1.40 -2.10
C PRO A 62 0.77 2.09 -0.95
N ALA A 63 0.11 3.01 -0.24
CA ALA A 63 0.75 3.83 0.78
C ALA A 63 2.00 4.51 0.19
N SER A 64 3.12 4.51 0.93
CA SER A 64 4.33 5.19 0.47
C SER A 64 5.06 4.50 -0.70
N THR A 65 4.65 3.33 -1.18
CA THR A 65 5.24 2.80 -2.44
C THR A 65 4.81 3.63 -3.64
N PHE A 66 3.67 4.34 -3.55
CA PHE A 66 3.23 5.26 -4.60
C PHE A 66 4.20 6.42 -4.87
N LYS A 67 5.19 6.64 -3.99
CA LYS A 67 6.26 7.60 -4.28
C LYS A 67 7.06 7.23 -5.53
N VAL A 68 7.18 5.93 -5.86
CA VAL A 68 7.87 5.47 -7.09
C VAL A 68 7.18 5.99 -8.36
N PRO A 69 5.88 5.73 -8.62
CA PRO A 69 5.20 6.35 -9.76
C PRO A 69 5.15 7.87 -9.64
N LEU A 70 5.02 8.44 -8.44
CA LEU A 70 5.01 9.89 -8.27
C LEU A 70 6.35 10.56 -8.62
N ALA A 71 7.48 9.88 -8.42
CA ALA A 71 8.80 10.35 -8.82
C ALA A 71 8.91 10.40 -10.35
N LEU A 72 8.46 9.34 -11.04
CA LEU A 72 8.40 9.33 -12.51
C LEU A 72 7.58 10.52 -13.03
N ILE A 73 6.41 10.76 -12.45
CA ILE A 73 5.54 11.89 -12.80
C ILE A 73 6.24 13.22 -12.52
N GLY A 74 6.88 13.34 -11.36
CA GLY A 74 7.56 14.57 -10.94
C GLY A 74 8.71 14.95 -11.89
N TYR A 75 9.53 13.99 -12.28
CA TYR A 75 10.63 14.22 -13.23
C TYR A 75 10.14 14.43 -14.66
N ASP A 76 9.16 13.66 -15.12
CA ASP A 76 8.61 13.80 -16.48
C ASP A 76 7.96 15.17 -16.69
N SER A 77 7.30 15.67 -15.66
CA SER A 77 6.63 16.96 -15.72
C SER A 77 7.50 18.17 -15.36
N GLY A 78 8.79 17.96 -15.07
CA GLY A 78 9.74 19.02 -14.71
C GLY A 78 9.52 19.65 -13.33
N ILE A 79 8.69 19.05 -12.47
CA ILE A 79 8.53 19.47 -11.07
C ILE A 79 9.78 19.09 -10.26
N LEU A 80 10.35 17.92 -10.58
CA LEU A 80 11.62 17.44 -10.05
C LEU A 80 12.70 17.53 -11.13
N ASN A 81 13.92 17.89 -10.74
CA ASN A 81 15.00 18.16 -11.70
C ASN A 81 16.12 17.12 -11.64
N ASP A 82 16.62 16.83 -10.44
CA ASP A 82 17.72 15.92 -10.16
C ASP A 82 17.53 15.32 -8.74
N GLU A 83 18.52 14.57 -8.24
CA GLU A 83 18.44 13.89 -6.94
C GLU A 83 18.23 14.84 -5.73
N HIS A 84 18.58 16.11 -5.88
CA HIS A 84 18.62 17.11 -4.81
C HIS A 84 17.80 18.37 -5.09
N THR A 85 17.24 18.51 -6.29
CA THR A 85 16.50 19.67 -6.74
C THR A 85 15.10 19.29 -7.21
N PRO A 86 14.05 19.97 -6.72
CA PRO A 86 14.08 21.09 -5.77
C PRO A 86 14.27 20.63 -4.32
N ALA A 87 14.83 21.51 -3.50
CA ALA A 87 14.77 21.42 -2.05
C ALA A 87 13.68 22.37 -1.55
N TRP A 88 12.64 21.84 -0.90
CA TRP A 88 11.55 22.63 -0.34
C TRP A 88 11.62 22.66 1.18
N ASP A 89 11.37 23.82 1.77
CA ASP A 89 11.26 23.96 3.21
C ASP A 89 9.91 23.53 3.73
N TYR A 90 9.91 22.90 4.90
CA TYR A 90 8.69 22.59 5.63
C TYR A 90 7.95 23.88 6.00
N ARG A 91 6.62 23.83 5.90
CA ARG A 91 5.73 24.90 6.37
C ARG A 91 4.70 24.36 7.37
N PRO A 92 4.39 25.08 8.46
CA PRO A 92 3.48 24.59 9.51
C PRO A 92 2.11 24.09 9.02
N GLU A 93 1.57 24.68 7.96
CA GLU A 93 0.30 24.29 7.34
C GLU A 93 0.29 22.87 6.77
N PHE A 94 1.46 22.27 6.52
CA PHE A 94 1.58 20.88 6.06
C PHE A 94 1.28 19.87 7.16
N LYS A 95 1.30 20.28 8.45
CA LYS A 95 0.96 19.44 9.61
C LYS A 95 1.73 18.10 9.62
N ALA A 96 3.00 18.14 9.25
CA ALA A 96 3.84 16.95 9.20
C ALA A 96 4.25 16.50 10.61
N VAL A 97 4.57 15.21 10.74
CA VAL A 97 5.19 14.68 11.96
C VAL A 97 6.54 15.34 12.21
N LYS A 98 6.94 15.49 13.48
CA LYS A 98 8.16 16.24 13.87
C LYS A 98 9.41 15.84 13.09
N ARG A 99 9.61 14.54 12.82
CA ARG A 99 10.80 14.03 12.09
C ARG A 99 10.90 14.54 10.64
N ASP A 100 9.76 14.92 10.05
CA ASP A 100 9.63 15.34 8.65
C ASP A 100 9.57 16.88 8.52
N GLN A 101 9.62 17.62 9.65
CA GLN A 101 9.60 19.10 9.67
C GLN A 101 11.00 19.67 9.39
N LYS A 102 11.44 19.54 8.14
CA LYS A 102 12.77 19.94 7.67
C LYS A 102 12.74 20.26 6.19
N THR A 103 13.82 20.84 5.66
CA THR A 103 14.03 20.94 4.21
C THR A 103 14.17 19.54 3.61
N VAL A 104 13.46 19.29 2.51
CA VAL A 104 13.41 17.98 1.85
C VAL A 104 13.64 18.15 0.36
N ASN A 105 14.48 17.27 -0.18
CA ASN A 105 14.74 17.10 -1.61
C ASN A 105 14.33 15.67 -2.06
N PRO A 106 14.40 15.31 -3.36
CA PRO A 106 13.93 14.00 -3.84
C PRO A 106 14.60 12.80 -3.15
N THR A 107 15.90 12.86 -2.89
CA THR A 107 16.61 11.79 -2.17
C THR A 107 16.11 11.62 -0.73
N ILE A 108 15.96 12.72 0.02
CA ILE A 108 15.43 12.69 1.39
C ILE A 108 13.97 12.23 1.38
N TRP A 109 13.19 12.70 0.41
CA TRP A 109 11.78 12.38 0.25
C TRP A 109 11.55 10.86 0.16
N GLU A 110 12.30 10.17 -0.68
CA GLU A 110 12.15 8.72 -0.85
C GLU A 110 12.70 7.93 0.34
N LYS A 111 13.88 8.33 0.84
CA LYS A 111 14.55 7.71 1.99
C LYS A 111 13.71 7.76 3.26
N ASP A 112 13.23 8.95 3.61
CA ASP A 112 12.50 9.19 4.87
C ASP A 112 10.99 9.06 4.69
N SER A 113 10.54 8.87 3.45
CA SER A 113 9.14 8.68 3.08
C SER A 113 8.24 9.86 3.42
N VAL A 114 8.76 11.08 3.22
CA VAL A 114 8.14 12.34 3.62
C VAL A 114 6.80 12.56 2.89
N LEU A 115 5.69 12.57 3.64
CA LEU A 115 4.36 12.66 3.03
C LEU A 115 4.06 14.05 2.44
N TRP A 116 4.42 15.13 3.14
CA TRP A 116 4.07 16.47 2.70
C TRP A 116 4.74 16.84 1.36
N PHE A 117 5.93 16.32 1.10
CA PHE A 117 6.64 16.54 -0.17
C PHE A 117 5.87 15.87 -1.33
N SER A 118 5.35 14.65 -1.13
CA SER A 118 4.45 14.01 -2.12
C SER A 118 3.22 14.86 -2.41
N GLN A 119 2.58 15.39 -1.36
CA GLN A 119 1.39 16.23 -1.49
C GLN A 119 1.68 17.56 -2.20
N GLU A 120 2.89 18.07 -2.07
CA GLU A 120 3.31 19.27 -2.78
C GLU A 120 3.56 19.00 -4.27
N ILE A 121 4.18 17.86 -4.62
CA ILE A 121 4.30 17.44 -6.03
C ILE A 121 2.92 17.37 -6.69
N THR A 122 1.97 16.68 -6.06
CA THR A 122 0.62 16.50 -6.63
C THR A 122 -0.18 17.80 -6.70
N ARG A 123 -0.02 18.72 -5.74
CA ARG A 123 -0.63 20.06 -5.83
C ARG A 123 -0.10 20.86 -7.01
N ARG A 124 1.21 20.86 -7.24
CA ARG A 124 1.83 21.54 -8.40
C ARG A 124 1.45 20.89 -9.72
N LEU A 125 1.22 19.58 -9.71
CA LEU A 125 0.80 18.80 -10.87
C LEU A 125 -0.65 19.11 -11.28
N GLY A 126 -1.55 19.24 -10.29
CA GLY A 126 -2.98 19.43 -10.50
C GLY A 126 -3.76 18.14 -10.76
N ASN A 127 -5.08 18.17 -10.54
CA ASN A 127 -5.97 17.00 -10.57
C ASN A 127 -5.94 16.24 -11.90
N GLU A 128 -6.13 16.95 -13.01
CA GLU A 128 -6.27 16.35 -14.33
C GLU A 128 -5.00 15.59 -14.73
N ARG A 129 -3.84 16.25 -14.64
CA ARG A 129 -2.55 15.61 -14.94
C ARG A 129 -2.25 14.46 -13.98
N PHE A 130 -2.56 14.60 -12.69
CA PHE A 130 -2.36 13.53 -11.72
C PHE A 130 -3.14 12.26 -12.07
N ALA A 131 -4.44 12.37 -12.32
CA ALA A 131 -5.26 11.26 -12.75
C ALA A 131 -4.81 10.71 -14.11
N GLY A 132 -4.46 11.60 -15.06
CA GLY A 132 -3.96 11.24 -16.38
C GLY A 132 -2.71 10.36 -16.33
N TYR A 133 -1.72 10.71 -15.51
CA TYR A 133 -0.52 9.88 -15.35
C TYR A 133 -0.81 8.52 -14.71
N ILE A 134 -1.65 8.48 -13.66
CA ILE A 134 -2.04 7.22 -13.00
C ILE A 134 -2.71 6.27 -13.99
N SER A 135 -3.62 6.79 -14.82
CA SER A 135 -4.28 6.03 -15.89
C SER A 135 -3.28 5.61 -16.96
N LYS A 136 -2.41 6.52 -17.42
CA LYS A 136 -1.38 6.27 -18.44
C LYS A 136 -0.37 5.19 -18.01
N PHE A 137 -0.12 5.06 -16.70
CA PHE A 137 0.71 3.99 -16.14
C PHE A 137 -0.01 2.65 -16.00
N ASP A 138 -1.34 2.63 -16.10
CA ASP A 138 -2.17 1.48 -15.72
C ASP A 138 -1.86 1.04 -14.28
N TYR A 139 -1.80 2.02 -13.36
CA TYR A 139 -1.38 1.77 -11.98
C TYR A 139 -2.54 1.26 -11.12
N GLY A 140 -2.67 -0.06 -11.04
CA GLY A 140 -3.64 -0.74 -10.17
C GLY A 140 -5.08 -0.50 -10.62
N ASN A 141 -5.94 -0.01 -9.73
CA ASN A 141 -7.32 0.36 -10.07
C ASN A 141 -7.45 1.75 -10.73
N THR A 142 -6.36 2.49 -10.85
CA THR A 142 -6.29 3.84 -11.42
C THR A 142 -7.13 4.92 -10.73
N ASP A 143 -7.70 4.62 -9.56
CA ASP A 143 -8.65 5.51 -8.89
C ASP A 143 -7.94 6.58 -8.04
N ALA A 144 -7.86 7.79 -8.60
CA ALA A 144 -7.24 8.95 -7.96
C ALA A 144 -8.22 9.86 -7.19
N ALA A 145 -9.49 9.46 -7.03
CA ALA A 145 -10.54 10.34 -6.49
C ALA A 145 -10.33 10.77 -5.03
N GLY A 146 -9.65 9.94 -4.23
CA GLY A 146 -9.52 10.15 -2.79
C GLY A 146 -10.74 9.65 -2.02
N ASN A 147 -10.99 10.25 -0.87
CA ASN A 147 -12.09 9.86 -0.01
C ASN A 147 -13.41 10.46 -0.52
N ALA A 148 -14.47 9.64 -0.53
CA ALA A 148 -15.80 10.04 -0.98
C ALA A 148 -16.25 11.36 -0.31
N GLY A 149 -16.62 12.34 -1.13
CA GLY A 149 -17.11 13.65 -0.70
C GLY A 149 -16.07 14.61 -0.10
N LYS A 150 -14.78 14.24 -0.04
CA LYS A 150 -13.73 15.07 0.59
C LYS A 150 -12.91 15.90 -0.38
N ASN A 151 -12.98 15.62 -1.68
CA ASN A 151 -12.19 16.28 -2.73
C ASN A 151 -10.68 16.31 -2.40
N ASP A 152 -10.16 15.22 -1.84
CA ASP A 152 -8.79 15.13 -1.31
C ASP A 152 -7.87 14.21 -2.13
N GLY A 153 -8.26 13.86 -3.37
CA GLY A 153 -7.53 12.98 -4.28
C GLY A 153 -6.04 13.30 -4.42
N LEU A 154 -5.67 14.57 -4.62
CA LEU A 154 -4.26 14.99 -4.69
C LEU A 154 -3.45 14.72 -3.43
N THR A 155 -4.08 14.51 -2.27
CA THR A 155 -3.37 14.45 -1.00
C THR A 155 -3.56 13.15 -0.23
N ARG A 156 -4.55 12.34 -0.62
CA ARG A 156 -5.00 11.15 0.12
C ARG A 156 -5.21 9.89 -0.69
N SER A 157 -5.39 9.95 -2.02
CA SER A 157 -5.80 8.78 -2.83
C SER A 157 -4.94 7.54 -2.60
N TRP A 158 -3.63 7.71 -2.40
CA TRP A 158 -2.69 6.61 -2.18
C TRP A 158 -2.49 6.18 -0.72
N VAL A 159 -3.19 6.77 0.25
CA VAL A 159 -3.01 6.50 1.71
C VAL A 159 -4.31 6.02 2.34
N ASN A 160 -4.57 4.71 2.25
CA ASN A 160 -5.81 4.06 2.73
C ASN A 160 -7.05 4.83 2.24
N SER A 161 -7.16 4.95 0.92
CA SER A 161 -8.20 5.71 0.23
C SER A 161 -8.50 5.01 -1.10
N SER A 162 -8.85 5.75 -2.15
CA SER A 162 -9.34 5.21 -3.42
C SER A 162 -8.34 4.35 -4.21
N LEU A 163 -7.04 4.71 -4.23
CA LEU A 163 -6.07 4.06 -5.10
C LEU A 163 -5.62 2.72 -4.49
N GLU A 164 -5.74 1.65 -5.25
CA GLU A 164 -5.36 0.30 -4.82
C GLU A 164 -4.57 -0.44 -5.90
N ILE A 165 -3.61 -1.27 -5.48
CA ILE A 165 -2.75 -2.07 -6.34
C ILE A 165 -2.38 -3.39 -5.66
N SER A 166 -2.22 -4.47 -6.44
CA SER A 166 -1.85 -5.80 -5.95
C SER A 166 -0.34 -6.02 -5.97
N PRO A 167 0.19 -7.03 -5.24
CA PRO A 167 1.60 -7.41 -5.35
C PRO A 167 2.05 -7.78 -6.78
N VAL A 168 1.22 -8.48 -7.55
CA VAL A 168 1.51 -8.78 -8.97
C VAL A 168 1.65 -7.50 -9.79
N GLU A 169 0.73 -6.55 -9.61
CA GLU A 169 0.76 -5.27 -10.33
C GLU A 169 1.97 -4.42 -9.93
N GLN A 170 2.34 -4.41 -8.64
CA GLN A 170 3.55 -3.73 -8.16
C GLN A 170 4.81 -4.32 -8.82
N ALA A 171 4.96 -5.65 -8.84
CA ALA A 171 6.12 -6.31 -9.44
C ALA A 171 6.21 -6.02 -10.95
N ASN A 172 5.08 -6.07 -11.65
CA ASN A 172 5.01 -5.72 -13.08
C ASN A 172 5.32 -4.25 -13.34
N PHE A 173 4.83 -3.33 -12.51
CA PHE A 173 5.17 -1.92 -12.61
C PHE A 173 6.68 -1.68 -12.41
N MET A 174 7.29 -2.33 -11.42
CA MET A 174 8.74 -2.24 -11.20
C MET A 174 9.53 -2.80 -12.40
N ARG A 175 9.07 -3.88 -13.02
CA ARG A 175 9.70 -4.43 -14.23
C ARG A 175 9.67 -3.42 -15.39
N ARG A 176 8.50 -2.84 -15.67
CA ARG A 176 8.34 -1.81 -16.72
C ARG A 176 9.19 -0.58 -16.46
N LEU A 177 9.29 -0.15 -15.19
CA LEU A 177 10.20 0.92 -14.78
C LEU A 177 11.67 0.60 -15.10
N LEU A 178 12.12 -0.62 -14.80
CA LEU A 178 13.51 -1.01 -15.09
C LEU A 178 13.78 -1.14 -16.59
N ALA A 179 12.80 -1.62 -17.35
CA ALA A 179 12.88 -1.76 -18.80
C ALA A 179 12.73 -0.43 -19.56
N GLY A 180 12.37 0.67 -18.90
CA GLY A 180 12.12 1.95 -19.57
C GLY A 180 10.81 2.00 -20.36
N GLU A 181 9.87 1.11 -20.06
CA GLU A 181 8.63 0.92 -20.81
C GLU A 181 7.46 1.77 -20.30
N LEU A 182 7.66 2.52 -19.22
CA LEU A 182 6.64 3.47 -18.77
C LEU A 182 6.67 4.68 -19.71
N PRO A 183 5.52 5.23 -20.11
CA PRO A 183 5.46 6.25 -21.15
C PRO A 183 5.80 7.66 -20.60
N VAL A 184 7.04 7.82 -20.14
CA VAL A 184 7.68 9.04 -19.63
C VAL A 184 9.09 9.14 -20.17
N SER A 185 9.72 10.30 -20.02
CA SER A 185 11.10 10.53 -20.46
C SER A 185 12.12 9.56 -19.84
N ASP A 186 13.21 9.30 -20.56
CA ASP A 186 14.36 8.53 -20.06
C ASP A 186 14.96 9.16 -18.80
N LYS A 187 14.93 10.49 -18.72
CA LYS A 187 15.33 11.23 -17.52
C LYS A 187 14.49 10.83 -16.31
N ALA A 188 13.17 10.71 -16.47
CA ALA A 188 12.29 10.31 -15.37
C ALA A 188 12.61 8.90 -14.87
N HIS A 189 12.86 7.94 -15.77
CA HIS A 189 13.30 6.59 -15.40
C HIS A 189 14.64 6.61 -14.65
N THR A 190 15.62 7.34 -15.19
CA THR A 190 16.98 7.39 -14.64
C THR A 190 16.97 8.00 -13.24
N MET A 191 16.34 9.16 -13.07
CA MET A 191 16.31 9.87 -11.79
C MET A 191 15.46 9.15 -10.74
N THR A 192 14.34 8.51 -11.13
CA THR A 192 13.54 7.70 -10.20
C THR A 192 14.36 6.53 -9.64
N LYS A 193 15.14 5.84 -10.49
CA LYS A 193 16.04 4.77 -10.05
C LYS A 193 17.15 5.29 -9.13
N ALA A 194 17.68 6.48 -9.40
CA ALA A 194 18.79 7.08 -8.65
C ALA A 194 18.41 7.46 -7.20
N ILE A 195 17.19 7.94 -6.96
CA ILE A 195 16.76 8.40 -5.63
C ILE A 195 16.22 7.28 -4.73
N LEU A 196 16.00 6.08 -5.25
CA LEU A 196 15.45 4.98 -4.47
C LEU A 196 16.49 4.39 -3.50
N PRO A 197 16.14 4.21 -2.21
CA PRO A 197 17.07 3.74 -1.20
C PRO A 197 17.66 2.36 -1.50
N SER A 198 18.97 2.24 -1.29
CA SER A 198 19.74 1.00 -1.44
C SER A 198 19.97 0.28 -0.10
N PHE A 199 19.97 -1.04 -0.16
CA PHE A 199 20.18 -1.97 0.96
C PHE A 199 21.04 -3.16 0.49
N GLN A 200 21.52 -3.97 1.44
CA GLN A 200 22.31 -5.17 1.19
C GLN A 200 21.63 -6.40 1.81
N ALA A 201 21.69 -7.54 1.11
CA ALA A 201 21.15 -8.80 1.59
C ALA A 201 21.90 -10.00 0.97
N GLY A 202 22.81 -10.65 1.70
CA GLY A 202 23.50 -11.88 1.26
C GLY A 202 24.11 -11.83 -0.15
N GLY A 203 24.79 -10.72 -0.46
CA GLY A 203 25.41 -10.45 -1.77
C GLY A 203 24.49 -9.76 -2.78
N TRP A 204 23.21 -9.56 -2.47
CA TRP A 204 22.30 -8.76 -3.27
C TRP A 204 22.42 -7.28 -2.92
N THR A 205 22.54 -6.44 -3.94
CA THR A 205 22.25 -5.00 -3.82
C THR A 205 20.77 -4.80 -4.13
N VAL A 206 20.02 -4.34 -3.13
CA VAL A 206 18.56 -4.21 -3.19
C VAL A 206 18.20 -2.74 -3.20
N GLN A 207 17.40 -2.29 -4.16
CA GLN A 207 16.82 -0.96 -4.18
C GLN A 207 15.30 -1.07 -4.09
N GLY A 208 14.67 -0.26 -3.24
CA GLY A 208 13.24 -0.37 -3.10
C GLY A 208 12.60 0.60 -2.12
N LYS A 209 11.28 0.58 -2.15
CA LYS A 209 10.43 1.49 -1.39
C LYS A 209 9.55 0.75 -0.40
N THR A 210 9.52 1.26 0.82
CA THR A 210 8.57 0.82 1.84
C THR A 210 7.26 1.60 1.78
N GLY A 211 6.16 0.92 2.11
CA GLY A 211 4.84 1.50 2.31
C GLY A 211 4.29 1.12 3.69
N THR A 212 3.60 2.03 4.37
CA THR A 212 2.88 1.71 5.61
C THR A 212 1.59 2.51 5.66
N THR A 213 0.48 1.83 5.97
CA THR A 213 -0.77 2.48 6.33
C THR A 213 -1.55 1.58 7.28
N ARG A 214 -2.60 2.11 7.89
CA ARG A 214 -3.59 1.30 8.61
C ARG A 214 -4.81 1.11 7.71
N LEU A 215 -5.37 -0.08 7.73
CA LEU A 215 -6.61 -0.45 7.08
C LEU A 215 -7.68 -0.61 8.16
N GLY A 216 -8.88 -0.08 7.93
CA GLY A 216 -9.97 -0.09 8.91
C GLY A 216 -10.89 1.09 8.69
N ASP A 217 -12.12 0.98 9.18
CA ASP A 217 -13.11 2.04 9.02
C ASP A 217 -12.80 3.19 9.99
N SER A 218 -12.55 4.38 9.46
CA SER A 218 -12.24 5.57 10.26
C SER A 218 -13.39 6.04 11.15
N ALA A 219 -14.61 5.52 10.90
CA ALA A 219 -15.80 5.77 11.71
C ALA A 219 -15.82 4.93 13.00
N ASP A 220 -15.16 3.77 13.04
CA ASP A 220 -15.06 2.96 14.25
C ASP A 220 -13.79 3.31 15.03
N LYS A 221 -13.99 4.09 16.11
CA LYS A 221 -12.92 4.47 17.06
C LYS A 221 -12.50 3.32 17.96
N SER A 222 -13.19 2.18 17.92
CA SER A 222 -12.75 0.98 18.60
C SER A 222 -11.45 0.50 17.94
N SER A 223 -10.44 0.23 18.74
CA SER A 223 -9.17 -0.33 18.23
C SER A 223 -9.31 -1.81 17.80
N VAL A 224 -10.54 -2.33 17.82
CA VAL A 224 -10.96 -3.68 17.46
C VAL A 224 -11.32 -3.65 15.97
N GLY A 225 -10.37 -3.93 15.09
CA GLY A 225 -10.64 -4.00 13.64
C GLY A 225 -9.63 -3.30 12.72
N TRP A 226 -8.62 -2.65 13.28
CA TRP A 226 -7.56 -2.03 12.48
C TRP A 226 -6.48 -3.05 12.12
N ARG A 227 -6.16 -3.17 10.83
CA ARG A 227 -4.99 -3.91 10.33
C ARG A 227 -3.87 -2.95 9.95
N SER A 228 -2.63 -3.36 10.16
CA SER A 228 -1.45 -2.64 9.67
C SER A 228 -1.00 -3.25 8.35
N LEU A 229 -0.93 -2.44 7.30
CA LEU A 229 -0.39 -2.82 6.00
C LEU A 229 1.06 -2.36 5.88
N GLY A 230 1.93 -3.25 5.43
CA GLY A 230 3.33 -2.97 5.15
C GLY A 230 3.77 -3.53 3.81
N TRP A 231 4.27 -2.65 2.95
CA TRP A 231 4.88 -2.99 1.68
C TRP A 231 6.41 -2.90 1.75
N PHE A 232 7.07 -3.74 0.98
CA PHE A 232 8.41 -3.48 0.42
C PHE A 232 8.44 -3.96 -1.03
N VAL A 233 8.65 -3.02 -1.97
CA VAL A 233 8.67 -3.30 -3.41
C VAL A 233 9.93 -2.72 -4.01
N GLY A 234 10.49 -3.37 -5.02
CA GLY A 234 11.82 -3.00 -5.50
C GLY A 234 12.41 -3.97 -6.52
N TRP A 235 13.71 -3.85 -6.68
CA TRP A 235 14.53 -4.79 -7.42
C TRP A 235 15.82 -5.12 -6.67
N ALA A 236 16.46 -6.21 -7.07
CA ALA A 236 17.74 -6.60 -6.52
C ALA A 236 18.66 -7.15 -7.62
N ASN A 237 19.94 -6.86 -7.49
CA ASN A 237 20.97 -7.36 -8.40
C ASN A 237 22.03 -8.14 -7.62
N LYS A 238 22.46 -9.28 -8.17
CA LYS A 238 23.57 -10.09 -7.66
C LYS A 238 24.27 -10.75 -8.84
N ASP A 239 25.54 -10.38 -9.04
CA ASP A 239 26.32 -10.80 -10.21
C ASP A 239 25.57 -10.48 -11.51
N THR A 240 25.28 -11.49 -12.35
CA THR A 240 24.50 -11.33 -13.58
C THR A 240 22.98 -11.43 -13.37
N ARG A 241 22.51 -11.73 -12.16
CA ARG A 241 21.08 -11.90 -11.87
C ARG A 241 20.44 -10.59 -11.47
N SER A 242 19.28 -10.32 -12.06
CA SER A 242 18.42 -9.20 -11.71
C SER A 242 17.00 -9.69 -11.47
N ILE A 243 16.41 -9.29 -10.36
CA ILE A 243 15.03 -9.64 -9.99
C ILE A 243 14.23 -8.38 -9.64
N VAL A 244 12.92 -8.43 -9.85
CA VAL A 244 11.95 -7.50 -9.26
C VAL A 244 11.13 -8.23 -8.20
N PHE A 245 10.66 -7.50 -7.19
CA PHE A 245 9.88 -8.11 -6.12
C PHE A 245 8.78 -7.21 -5.58
N ALA A 246 7.76 -7.85 -5.02
CA ALA A 246 6.75 -7.23 -4.17
C ALA A 246 6.50 -8.09 -2.93
N ARG A 247 6.72 -7.50 -1.75
CA ARG A 247 6.39 -8.08 -0.44
C ARG A 247 5.28 -7.27 0.21
N LEU A 248 4.20 -7.94 0.59
CA LEU A 248 3.07 -7.39 1.33
C LEU A 248 2.84 -8.18 2.61
N VAL A 249 2.63 -7.47 3.72
CA VAL A 249 2.16 -8.06 4.98
C VAL A 249 1.07 -7.17 5.56
N ILE A 250 -0.08 -7.76 5.84
CA ILE A 250 -1.24 -7.13 6.46
C ILE A 250 -1.69 -8.01 7.62
N ASP A 251 -1.60 -7.49 8.84
CA ASP A 251 -2.06 -8.20 10.05
C ASP A 251 -2.56 -7.23 11.12
N THR A 252 -2.98 -7.77 12.25
CA THR A 252 -3.47 -7.00 13.41
C THR A 252 -2.38 -6.75 14.44
N LYS A 253 -1.12 -7.15 14.18
CA LYS A 253 -0.03 -7.10 15.16
C LYS A 253 0.42 -5.66 15.38
N ARG A 254 0.40 -5.22 16.64
CA ARG A 254 0.90 -3.91 17.05
C ARG A 254 2.41 -3.95 17.22
N SER A 255 3.06 -2.86 16.82
CA SER A 255 4.51 -2.66 16.97
C SER A 255 4.82 -1.17 16.94
N ASP A 256 5.88 -0.77 17.64
CA ASP A 256 6.40 0.60 17.62
C ASP A 256 7.10 0.92 16.28
N THR A 257 7.54 -0.11 15.55
CA THR A 257 8.12 0.05 14.22
C THR A 257 7.00 0.10 13.17
N PRO A 258 7.00 1.02 12.20
CA PRO A 258 6.03 0.99 11.10
C PRO A 258 6.12 -0.33 10.31
N LYS A 259 4.98 -0.82 9.81
CA LYS A 259 4.89 -2.15 9.19
C LYS A 259 5.77 -2.32 7.96
N GLY A 260 5.91 -1.30 7.11
CA GLY A 260 6.74 -1.33 5.89
C GLY A 260 8.24 -1.60 6.17
N PRO A 261 8.89 -0.83 7.05
CA PRO A 261 10.23 -1.15 7.54
C PRO A 261 10.40 -2.56 8.11
N GLN A 262 9.39 -3.10 8.81
CA GLN A 262 9.41 -4.50 9.27
C GLN A 262 9.35 -5.47 8.08
N THR A 263 8.41 -5.26 7.15
CA THR A 263 8.27 -6.04 5.91
C THR A 263 9.57 -6.06 5.12
N ARG A 264 10.24 -4.90 4.98
CA ARG A 264 11.58 -4.80 4.38
C ARG A 264 12.60 -5.65 5.13
N ALA A 265 12.70 -5.49 6.45
CA ALA A 265 13.69 -6.22 7.25
C ALA A 265 13.51 -7.75 7.12
N MET A 266 12.26 -8.22 7.13
CA MET A 266 11.93 -9.63 6.88
C MET A 266 12.39 -10.08 5.50
N PHE A 267 12.05 -9.33 4.45
CA PHE A 267 12.42 -9.66 3.07
C PHE A 267 13.94 -9.69 2.89
N LEU A 268 14.67 -8.68 3.35
CA LEU A 268 16.13 -8.62 3.23
C LEU A 268 16.82 -9.80 3.95
N LYS A 269 16.27 -10.25 5.09
CA LYS A 269 16.77 -11.43 5.80
C LYS A 269 16.52 -12.73 5.02
N GLN A 270 15.38 -12.82 4.32
CA GLN A 270 14.95 -14.03 3.63
C GLN A 270 15.53 -14.15 2.21
N LEU A 271 15.72 -13.02 1.51
CA LEU A 271 16.09 -12.95 0.09
C LEU A 271 17.23 -13.90 -0.32
N PRO A 272 18.34 -14.04 0.44
CA PRO A 272 19.44 -14.93 0.05
C PRO A 272 19.05 -16.40 -0.08
N ASN A 273 17.91 -16.80 0.50
CA ASN A 273 17.40 -18.18 0.49
C ASN A 273 16.17 -18.38 -0.40
N LEU A 274 15.56 -17.30 -0.91
CA LEU A 274 14.33 -17.38 -1.73
C LEU A 274 14.61 -17.64 -3.21
N VAL A 275 15.75 -17.16 -3.71
CA VAL A 275 16.15 -17.31 -5.11
C VAL A 275 17.56 -17.90 -5.10
N ARG A 276 17.67 -19.16 -5.53
CA ARG A 276 18.96 -19.87 -5.59
C ARG A 276 19.65 -19.65 -6.91
#